data_AF-A0A0R2LGI6-F1
#
_entry.id   AF-A0A0R2LGI6-F1
#
_cell.length_a   1.000
_cell.length_b   1.000
_cell.length_c   1.000
_cell.angle_alpha   90.00
_cell.angle_beta   90.00
_cell.angle_gamma   90.00
#
_symmetry.space_group_name_H-M   'P 1'
#
loop_
_entity.id
_entity.type
_entity.pdbx_description
1 polymer ?
#
loop_
_entity_poly.entity_id
_entity_poly.type
_entity_poly.pdbx_seq_one_letter_code
_entity_poly.pdbx_strand_id
1 'polypeptide(L)'
;MDTIDNMVNDRLTDYFADYPASAEMTELREELTADLSEAAHERHEKGATMLDAVNDAFDRLGDLDDLVDEISNGEQPEFSADDEQTHQHEGHYEQQGHHIDINDGQVTVDGGSTFTANSDGVFIHDGKTLRIDNHGVDINNGTVSFTEDGVRLGKLVIDENGIRTEEKPNRTSARTDKWHHDEHQNDETFADFDKGFHAADAADTEIHVESLPLANEMAYDAKDIERIDFTYDDANIRVLANPNSDQIIFREYMSRTNASYLGTSTVSDGTLTIRNGRHPHLLPLRIRTQLLIPTSFTGDLRLTSHSGSVRMTNFGTLGQVRVNLHSGSLQINGGHVLDLDVDSHSGSVKFNQFIADGLLRLRVHSGIVRLNTVSVKEFDIQAKSGSIRGDQLTGSGSINASSGTVNLAFSALTGNLDTLAHSGTIKLAFAPDVFYNFDLEAKSGKVSGPAGAIYDHDQMSFKDGAVGEDPHIYVTAAADSGTITVR
;
A
#
# COMPACT_ATOMS: atom_id res chain seq x y z
N MET A 1 21.31 20.17 -38.29
CA MET A 1 20.97 18.76 -38.54
C MET A 1 20.05 18.44 -37.38
N ASP A 2 18.81 18.11 -37.65
CA ASP A 2 17.84 17.87 -36.59
C ASP A 2 18.28 16.62 -35.83
N THR A 3 18.54 16.78 -34.53
CA THR A 3 18.78 15.68 -33.61
C THR A 3 17.48 15.39 -32.86
N ILE A 4 17.32 14.18 -32.36
CA ILE A 4 16.18 13.81 -31.50
C ILE A 4 16.05 14.80 -30.34
N ASP A 5 17.17 15.13 -29.68
CA ASP A 5 17.19 16.07 -28.55
C ASP A 5 16.67 17.47 -28.93
N ASN A 6 17.06 17.99 -30.10
CA ASN A 6 16.58 19.30 -30.57
C ASN A 6 15.07 19.24 -30.86
N MET A 7 14.59 18.18 -31.52
CA MET A 7 13.17 18.02 -31.85
C MET A 7 12.29 17.92 -30.59
N VAL A 8 12.76 17.20 -29.57
CA VAL A 8 12.07 17.10 -28.27
C VAL A 8 12.07 18.48 -27.58
N ASN A 9 13.22 19.14 -27.49
CA ASN A 9 13.34 20.42 -26.80
C ASN A 9 12.54 21.54 -27.50
N ASP A 10 12.51 21.57 -28.82
CA ASP A 10 11.72 22.55 -29.58
C ASP A 10 10.22 22.38 -29.31
N ARG A 11 9.72 21.13 -29.33
CA ARG A 11 8.30 20.83 -29.06
C ARG A 11 7.89 21.13 -27.62
N LEU A 12 8.76 20.85 -26.64
CA LEU A 12 8.51 21.24 -25.25
C LEU A 12 8.60 22.75 -25.08
N THR A 13 9.51 23.43 -25.78
CA THR A 13 9.61 24.90 -25.73
C THR A 13 8.32 25.54 -26.22
N ASP A 14 7.76 25.05 -27.32
CA ASP A 14 6.48 25.53 -27.85
C ASP A 14 5.32 25.25 -26.87
N TYR A 15 5.29 24.05 -26.25
CA TYR A 15 4.25 23.68 -25.28
C TYR A 15 4.31 24.52 -24.00
N PHE A 16 5.51 24.70 -23.43
CA PHE A 16 5.69 25.45 -22.18
C PHE A 16 5.62 26.98 -22.37
N ALA A 17 5.55 27.49 -23.60
CA ALA A 17 5.50 28.93 -23.88
C ALA A 17 4.27 29.63 -23.29
N ASP A 18 3.17 28.88 -23.08
CA ASP A 18 1.91 29.40 -22.56
C ASP A 18 1.85 29.42 -21.02
N TYR A 19 2.88 28.92 -20.34
CA TYR A 19 2.92 28.78 -18.88
C TYR A 19 3.93 29.71 -18.21
N PRO A 20 3.68 30.13 -16.95
CA PRO A 20 4.61 31.00 -16.22
C PRO A 20 5.95 30.30 -15.96
N ALA A 21 7.04 31.04 -16.14
CA ALA A 21 8.38 30.54 -15.83
C ALA A 21 8.60 30.49 -14.30
N SER A 22 8.30 29.35 -13.69
CA SER A 22 8.65 29.03 -12.30
C SER A 22 9.83 28.05 -12.24
N ALA A 23 10.37 27.83 -11.03
CA ALA A 23 11.44 26.86 -10.81
C ALA A 23 10.93 25.43 -11.10
N GLU A 24 9.73 25.12 -10.61
CA GLU A 24 9.02 23.85 -10.77
C GLU A 24 8.71 23.58 -12.25
N MET A 25 8.29 24.61 -13.00
CA MET A 25 8.02 24.51 -14.42
C MET A 25 9.31 24.27 -15.24
N THR A 26 10.41 24.86 -14.80
CA THR A 26 11.73 24.63 -15.40
C THR A 26 12.21 23.20 -15.14
N GLU A 27 12.08 22.72 -13.91
CA GLU A 27 12.43 21.35 -13.53
C GLU A 27 11.56 20.32 -14.26
N LEU A 28 10.25 20.55 -14.38
CA LEU A 28 9.34 19.65 -15.11
C LEU A 28 9.75 19.54 -16.57
N ARG A 29 10.06 20.67 -17.20
CA ARG A 29 10.51 20.71 -18.58
C ARG A 29 11.83 19.96 -18.76
N GLU A 30 12.80 20.14 -17.84
CA GLU A 30 14.08 19.42 -17.88
C GLU A 30 13.89 17.91 -17.74
N GLU A 31 13.01 17.47 -16.85
CA GLU A 31 12.67 16.06 -16.64
C GLU A 31 11.99 15.45 -17.87
N LEU A 32 10.97 16.12 -18.41
CA LEU A 32 10.29 15.71 -19.64
C LEU A 32 11.24 15.66 -20.83
N THR A 33 12.17 16.62 -20.93
CA THR A 33 13.17 16.63 -22.00
C THR A 33 14.04 15.38 -21.92
N ALA A 34 14.54 15.04 -20.73
CA ALA A 34 15.37 13.86 -20.54
C ALA A 34 14.61 12.58 -20.88
N ASP A 35 13.38 12.44 -20.37
CA ASP A 35 12.55 11.25 -20.57
C ASP A 35 12.12 11.02 -22.02
N LEU A 36 11.61 12.06 -22.66
CA LEU A 36 11.14 11.98 -24.03
C LEU A 36 12.30 11.76 -25.00
N SER A 37 13.46 12.37 -24.73
CA SER A 37 14.67 12.14 -25.53
C SER A 37 15.13 10.69 -25.38
N GLU A 38 15.18 10.14 -24.17
CA GLU A 38 15.58 8.74 -23.93
C GLU A 38 14.62 7.76 -24.61
N ALA A 39 13.31 7.94 -24.44
CA ALA A 39 12.29 7.12 -25.09
C ALA A 39 12.38 7.18 -26.63
N ALA A 40 12.66 8.36 -27.19
CA ALA A 40 12.84 8.54 -28.63
C ALA A 40 14.15 7.94 -29.14
N HIS A 41 15.26 8.07 -28.41
CA HIS A 41 16.52 7.40 -28.77
C HIS A 41 16.36 5.88 -28.78
N GLU A 42 15.71 5.29 -27.78
CA GLU A 42 15.46 3.84 -27.72
C GLU A 42 14.63 3.35 -28.93
N ARG A 43 13.62 4.13 -29.32
CA ARG A 43 12.80 3.89 -30.51
C ARG A 43 13.62 3.96 -31.80
N HIS A 44 14.52 4.93 -31.89
CA HIS A 44 15.40 5.11 -33.03
C HIS A 44 16.43 3.98 -33.15
N GLU A 45 17.00 3.54 -32.03
CA GLU A 45 17.89 2.36 -31.97
C GLU A 45 17.18 1.08 -32.42
N LYS A 46 15.87 0.97 -32.17
CA LYS A 46 15.00 -0.11 -32.66
C LYS A 46 14.56 0.04 -34.13
N GLY A 47 15.08 1.04 -34.84
CA GLY A 47 14.92 1.22 -36.29
C GLY A 47 13.85 2.22 -36.74
N ALA A 48 13.19 2.94 -35.83
CA ALA A 48 12.28 4.02 -36.20
C ALA A 48 13.03 5.22 -36.79
N THR A 49 12.36 6.04 -37.61
CA THR A 49 12.93 7.34 -38.01
C THR A 49 12.97 8.28 -36.79
N MET A 50 13.85 9.29 -36.81
CA MET A 50 13.93 10.26 -35.70
C MET A 50 12.57 10.93 -35.44
N LEU A 51 11.84 11.31 -36.49
CA LEU A 51 10.53 11.94 -36.37
C LEU A 51 9.47 10.99 -35.80
N ASP A 52 9.41 9.75 -36.29
CA ASP A 52 8.45 8.76 -35.78
C ASP A 52 8.74 8.39 -34.32
N ALA A 53 10.02 8.33 -33.96
CA ALA A 53 10.47 8.06 -32.61
C ALA A 53 10.07 9.17 -31.63
N VAL A 54 10.28 10.43 -32.01
CA VAL A 54 9.85 11.60 -31.22
C VAL A 54 8.33 11.63 -31.10
N ASN A 55 7.59 11.45 -32.20
CA ASN A 55 6.13 11.47 -32.15
C ASN A 55 5.57 10.40 -31.21
N ASP A 56 6.07 9.16 -31.29
CA ASP A 56 5.57 8.11 -30.41
C ASP A 56 5.94 8.33 -28.93
N ALA A 57 7.11 8.91 -28.65
CA ALA A 57 7.49 9.28 -27.28
C ALA A 57 6.46 10.26 -26.66
N PHE A 58 6.03 11.27 -27.41
CA PHE A 58 5.00 12.21 -26.98
C PHE A 58 3.61 11.56 -26.90
N ASP A 59 3.24 10.68 -27.86
CA ASP A 59 1.94 10.00 -27.83
C ASP A 59 1.79 9.09 -26.59
N ARG A 60 2.89 8.48 -26.12
CA ARG A 60 2.91 7.63 -24.91
C ARG A 60 2.86 8.41 -23.60
N LEU A 61 3.33 9.66 -23.60
CA LEU A 61 3.32 10.53 -22.42
C LEU A 61 1.88 10.82 -21.95
N GLY A 62 0.97 10.95 -22.92
CA GLY A 62 -0.42 11.34 -22.70
C GLY A 62 -0.59 12.85 -22.64
N ASP A 63 -1.72 13.28 -22.08
CA ASP A 63 -2.02 14.69 -21.88
C ASP A 63 -1.15 15.26 -20.75
N LEU A 64 -0.52 16.41 -21.01
CA LEU A 64 0.35 17.10 -20.06
C LEU A 64 -0.40 18.17 -19.27
N ASP A 65 -1.59 18.59 -19.74
CA ASP A 65 -2.32 19.73 -19.19
C ASP A 65 -2.68 19.51 -17.72
N ASP A 66 -3.15 18.31 -17.35
CA ASP A 66 -3.49 17.95 -15.96
C ASP A 66 -2.30 18.09 -14.99
N LEU A 67 -1.09 17.73 -15.44
CA LEU A 67 0.11 17.77 -14.61
C LEU A 67 0.61 19.22 -14.43
N VAL A 68 0.55 20.00 -15.50
CA VAL A 68 0.95 21.40 -15.48
C VAL A 68 -0.02 22.23 -14.65
N ASP A 69 -1.31 21.92 -14.70
CA ASP A 69 -2.34 22.57 -13.88
C ASP A 69 -2.18 22.24 -12.39
N GLU A 70 -1.79 21.01 -12.02
CA GLU A 70 -1.51 20.64 -10.63
C GLU A 70 -0.30 21.40 -10.05
N ILE A 71 0.78 21.53 -10.84
CA ILE A 71 1.99 22.25 -10.43
C ILE A 71 1.74 23.77 -10.39
N SER A 72 0.99 24.31 -11.34
CA SER A 72 0.70 25.75 -11.42
C SER A 72 -0.22 26.24 -10.30
N ASN A 73 -1.08 25.35 -9.76
CA ASN A 73 -2.03 25.67 -8.69
C ASN A 73 -1.56 25.22 -7.29
N GLY A 74 -0.34 24.68 -7.17
CA GLY A 74 0.22 24.06 -5.96
C GLY A 74 0.80 24.99 -4.89
N GLU A 75 0.52 26.29 -4.90
CA GLU A 75 1.03 27.23 -3.88
C GLU A 75 -0.09 27.88 -3.04
N GLN A 76 -0.38 27.32 -1.86
CA GLN A 76 -0.41 28.02 -0.56
C GLN A 76 -0.86 27.10 0.60
N PRO A 77 0.00 26.81 1.59
CA PRO A 77 -0.46 26.42 2.91
C PRO A 77 -0.77 27.69 3.72
N GLU A 78 -2.05 28.05 3.85
CA GLU A 78 -2.45 29.06 4.84
C GLU A 78 -2.29 28.50 6.26
N PHE A 79 -1.18 28.87 6.88
CA PHE A 79 -1.04 28.89 8.33
C PHE A 79 -1.43 30.30 8.80
N SER A 80 -2.57 30.43 9.48
CA SER A 80 -2.92 31.66 10.19
C SER A 80 -3.35 31.32 11.62
N ALA A 81 -2.46 31.64 12.56
CA ALA A 81 -2.79 31.76 13.97
C ALA A 81 -3.31 33.17 14.27
N ASP A 82 -4.40 33.22 15.04
CA ASP A 82 -4.93 34.24 15.93
C ASP A 82 -4.85 35.76 15.63
N ASP A 83 -6.04 36.35 15.84
CA ASP A 83 -6.38 37.62 16.49
C ASP A 83 -6.64 38.93 15.72
N GLU A 84 -7.88 39.38 15.96
CA GLU A 84 -8.40 40.73 16.23
C GLU A 84 -8.30 41.88 15.20
N GLN A 85 -9.51 42.23 14.74
CA GLN A 85 -10.10 43.57 14.63
C GLN A 85 -9.44 44.69 13.80
N THR A 86 -10.21 45.05 12.75
CA THR A 86 -10.55 46.42 12.30
C THR A 86 -9.46 47.28 11.64
N HIS A 87 -9.54 47.48 10.32
CA HIS A 87 -10.17 48.65 9.68
C HIS A 87 -9.81 48.74 8.18
N GLN A 88 -10.86 48.92 7.38
CA GLN A 88 -10.98 49.63 6.09
C GLN A 88 -9.69 50.07 5.37
N HIS A 89 -9.46 49.51 4.18
CA HIS A 89 -8.89 50.23 3.06
C HIS A 89 -9.51 49.76 1.74
N GLU A 90 -10.16 50.69 1.04
CA GLU A 90 -10.56 50.57 -0.37
C GLU A 90 -9.30 50.39 -1.24
N GLY A 91 -9.27 49.30 -2.00
CA GLY A 91 -8.26 49.01 -3.01
C GLY A 91 -8.87 48.13 -4.07
N HIS A 92 -8.96 48.65 -5.29
CA HIS A 92 -9.39 47.91 -6.47
C HIS A 92 -8.50 46.69 -6.69
N TYR A 93 -9.04 45.51 -6.42
CA TYR A 93 -8.59 44.26 -7.01
C TYR A 93 -9.63 43.87 -8.06
N GLU A 94 -9.23 43.84 -9.33
CA GLU A 94 -9.93 43.01 -10.31
C GLU A 94 -9.73 41.56 -9.85
N GLN A 95 -10.67 41.10 -9.01
CA GLN A 95 -10.76 39.70 -8.64
C GLN A 95 -11.13 38.93 -9.91
N GLN A 96 -10.19 38.17 -10.46
CA GLN A 96 -10.55 36.92 -11.18
C GLN A 96 -11.01 35.88 -10.15
N GLY A 97 -11.97 36.27 -9.32
CA GLY A 97 -12.68 35.37 -8.44
C GLY A 97 -13.84 34.80 -9.21
N HIS A 98 -14.11 33.52 -9.01
CA HIS A 98 -15.28 32.89 -9.60
C HIS A 98 -16.55 33.67 -9.23
N HIS A 99 -17.36 34.03 -10.23
CA HIS A 99 -18.57 34.82 -9.99
C HIS A 99 -19.72 33.90 -9.63
N ILE A 100 -20.19 33.98 -8.38
CA ILE A 100 -21.35 33.21 -7.90
C ILE A 100 -22.61 34.06 -8.04
N ASP A 101 -23.51 33.63 -8.90
CA ASP A 101 -24.84 34.21 -9.08
C ASP A 101 -25.90 33.31 -8.43
N ILE A 102 -26.76 33.89 -7.60
CA ILE A 102 -27.89 33.21 -6.97
C ILE A 102 -29.15 34.01 -7.30
N ASN A 103 -29.92 33.55 -8.28
CA ASN A 103 -31.14 34.22 -8.74
C ASN A 103 -32.20 33.19 -9.13
N ASP A 104 -33.48 33.47 -8.88
CA ASP A 104 -34.63 32.67 -9.35
C ASP A 104 -34.55 31.14 -9.08
N GLY A 105 -34.00 30.75 -7.92
CA GLY A 105 -33.87 29.34 -7.56
C GLY A 105 -32.75 28.59 -8.31
N GLN A 106 -31.89 29.33 -9.01
CA GLN A 106 -30.69 28.85 -9.67
C GLN A 106 -29.44 29.39 -8.96
N VAL A 107 -28.40 28.56 -8.89
CA VAL A 107 -27.04 28.92 -8.49
C VAL A 107 -26.13 28.66 -9.68
N THR A 108 -25.36 29.65 -10.12
CA THR A 108 -24.35 29.50 -11.17
C THR A 108 -23.01 30.04 -10.71
N VAL A 109 -21.94 29.40 -11.17
CA VAL A 109 -20.56 29.87 -11.01
C VAL A 109 -20.00 30.14 -12.41
N ASP A 110 -19.42 31.32 -12.60
CA ASP A 110 -18.85 31.80 -13.88
C ASP A 110 -19.84 31.75 -15.04
N GLY A 111 -21.04 32.27 -14.80
CA GLY A 111 -22.13 32.26 -15.78
C GLY A 111 -22.63 30.86 -16.14
N GLY A 112 -22.33 29.85 -15.32
CA GLY A 112 -22.78 28.47 -15.47
C GLY A 112 -21.73 27.50 -16.02
N SER A 113 -20.61 28.02 -16.52
CA SER A 113 -19.54 27.23 -17.16
C SER A 113 -18.75 26.36 -16.18
N THR A 114 -18.71 26.72 -14.90
CA THR A 114 -18.03 25.95 -13.84
C THR A 114 -19.03 25.09 -13.08
N PHE A 115 -20.11 25.71 -12.60
CA PHE A 115 -21.16 25.03 -11.84
C PHE A 115 -22.53 25.65 -12.14
N THR A 116 -23.54 24.80 -12.26
CA THR A 116 -24.95 25.19 -12.33
C THR A 116 -25.79 24.26 -11.46
N ALA A 117 -26.63 24.81 -10.60
CA ALA A 117 -27.70 24.09 -9.92
C ALA A 117 -29.02 24.82 -10.10
N ASN A 118 -30.02 24.14 -10.67
CA ASN A 118 -31.36 24.70 -10.91
C ASN A 118 -32.42 23.57 -10.84
N SER A 119 -33.63 23.84 -11.34
CA SER A 119 -34.71 22.84 -11.39
C SER A 119 -34.42 21.63 -12.26
N ASP A 120 -33.50 21.75 -13.22
CA ASP A 120 -33.18 20.71 -14.19
C ASP A 120 -32.07 19.78 -13.66
N GLY A 121 -31.31 20.22 -12.66
CA GLY A 121 -30.25 19.40 -12.06
C GLY A 121 -29.07 20.16 -11.48
N VAL A 122 -28.00 19.43 -11.22
CA VAL A 122 -26.67 19.92 -10.83
C VAL A 122 -25.66 19.53 -11.89
N PHE A 123 -24.92 20.51 -12.40
CA PHE A 123 -23.99 20.35 -13.52
C PHE A 123 -22.64 20.99 -13.16
N ILE A 124 -21.55 20.30 -13.43
CA ILE A 124 -20.18 20.80 -13.33
C ILE A 124 -19.55 20.74 -14.73
N HIS A 125 -18.93 21.84 -15.16
CA HIS A 125 -18.37 22.00 -16.50
C HIS A 125 -19.37 21.63 -17.61
N ASP A 126 -20.55 22.25 -17.58
CA ASP A 126 -21.68 21.98 -18.48
C ASP A 126 -22.12 20.50 -18.52
N GLY A 127 -21.90 19.77 -17.43
CA GLY A 127 -22.24 18.35 -17.30
C GLY A 127 -21.18 17.38 -17.80
N LYS A 128 -20.00 17.85 -18.24
CA LYS A 128 -18.90 16.99 -18.68
C LYS A 128 -18.26 16.23 -17.52
N THR A 129 -18.07 16.89 -16.38
CA THR A 129 -17.45 16.30 -15.18
C THR A 129 -18.49 15.61 -14.31
N LEU A 130 -19.61 16.29 -14.06
CA LEU A 130 -20.72 15.76 -13.27
C LEU A 130 -22.03 16.33 -13.81
N ARG A 131 -22.99 15.46 -14.07
CA ARG A 131 -24.38 15.79 -14.35
C ARG A 131 -25.28 14.97 -13.44
N ILE A 132 -26.15 15.64 -12.70
CA ILE A 132 -27.20 15.04 -11.89
C ILE A 132 -28.51 15.67 -12.33
N ASP A 133 -29.35 14.93 -13.04
CA ASP A 133 -30.63 15.39 -13.54
C ASP A 133 -31.72 14.32 -13.35
N ASN A 134 -32.86 14.49 -13.99
CA ASN A 134 -33.96 13.53 -13.94
C ASN A 134 -33.70 12.23 -14.72
N HIS A 135 -32.59 12.10 -15.46
CA HIS A 135 -32.16 10.88 -16.13
C HIS A 135 -31.11 10.11 -15.32
N GLY A 136 -30.62 10.69 -14.21
CA GLY A 136 -29.74 10.03 -13.27
C GLY A 136 -28.46 10.82 -12.99
N VAL A 137 -27.38 10.10 -12.69
CA VAL A 137 -26.05 10.67 -12.40
C VAL A 137 -25.08 10.21 -13.48
N ASP A 138 -24.35 11.15 -14.06
CA ASP A 138 -23.27 10.90 -15.03
C ASP A 138 -22.01 11.61 -14.56
N ILE A 139 -20.88 10.88 -14.55
CA ILE A 139 -19.57 11.38 -14.15
C ILE A 139 -18.60 11.12 -15.29
N ASN A 140 -17.85 12.17 -15.67
CA ASN A 140 -16.85 12.14 -16.73
C ASN A 140 -17.43 11.53 -18.02
N ASN A 141 -18.56 12.10 -18.47
CA ASN A 141 -19.20 11.82 -19.76
C ASN A 141 -19.43 10.32 -20.04
N GLY A 142 -20.07 9.63 -19.09
CA GLY A 142 -20.46 8.22 -19.18
C GLY A 142 -19.40 7.23 -18.67
N THR A 143 -18.31 7.72 -18.07
CA THR A 143 -17.33 6.85 -17.40
C THR A 143 -17.95 6.15 -16.20
N VAL A 144 -18.75 6.88 -15.43
CA VAL A 144 -19.62 6.30 -14.41
C VAL A 144 -21.01 6.88 -14.62
N SER A 145 -22.01 6.03 -14.81
CA SER A 145 -23.39 6.49 -14.90
C SER A 145 -24.33 5.62 -14.07
N PHE A 146 -25.27 6.27 -13.40
CA PHE A 146 -26.38 5.66 -12.68
C PHE A 146 -27.65 6.18 -13.31
N THR A 147 -28.31 5.37 -14.13
CA THR A 147 -29.56 5.73 -14.82
C THR A 147 -30.65 4.73 -14.46
N GLU A 148 -31.87 4.96 -14.94
CA GLU A 148 -32.96 3.97 -14.82
C GLU A 148 -32.62 2.63 -15.49
N ASP A 149 -31.74 2.66 -16.50
CA ASP A 149 -31.29 1.47 -17.25
C ASP A 149 -30.18 0.68 -16.52
N GLY A 150 -29.67 1.19 -15.39
CA GLY A 150 -28.68 0.50 -14.56
C GLY A 150 -27.42 1.31 -14.26
N VAL A 151 -26.35 0.60 -13.88
CA VAL A 151 -25.06 1.18 -13.49
C VAL A 151 -24.01 0.88 -14.56
N ARG A 152 -23.32 1.90 -15.05
CA ARG A 152 -22.14 1.77 -15.91
C ARG A 152 -20.88 2.18 -15.16
N LEU A 153 -19.83 1.38 -15.29
CA LEU A 153 -18.48 1.63 -14.80
C LEU A 153 -17.51 1.35 -15.96
N GLY A 154 -17.29 2.36 -16.80
CA GLY A 154 -16.54 2.26 -18.05
C GLY A 154 -17.20 1.29 -19.02
N LYS A 155 -16.56 0.13 -19.24
CA LYS A 155 -17.10 -0.95 -20.09
C LYS A 155 -18.08 -1.86 -19.35
N LEU A 156 -18.06 -1.88 -18.02
CA LEU A 156 -18.94 -2.71 -17.21
C LEU A 156 -20.33 -2.07 -17.17
N VAL A 157 -21.36 -2.87 -17.45
CA VAL A 157 -22.77 -2.50 -17.33
C VAL A 157 -23.44 -3.51 -16.42
N ILE A 158 -24.18 -3.01 -15.43
CA ILE A 158 -25.01 -3.77 -14.51
C ILE A 158 -26.44 -3.28 -14.74
N ASP A 159 -27.24 -4.09 -15.40
CA ASP A 159 -28.65 -3.78 -15.70
C ASP A 159 -29.55 -4.97 -15.33
N GLU A 160 -30.83 -4.89 -15.65
CA GLU A 160 -31.82 -5.96 -15.38
C GLU A 160 -31.47 -7.31 -16.03
N ASN A 161 -30.55 -7.33 -17.00
CA ASN A 161 -30.04 -8.53 -17.68
C ASN A 161 -28.74 -9.06 -17.06
N GLY A 162 -28.28 -8.47 -15.95
CA GLY A 162 -27.10 -8.89 -15.20
C GLY A 162 -25.86 -8.04 -15.47
N ILE A 163 -24.69 -8.65 -15.28
CA ILE A 163 -23.39 -7.99 -15.39
C ILE A 163 -22.77 -8.32 -16.74
N ARG A 164 -22.52 -7.31 -17.58
CA ARG A 164 -21.90 -7.47 -18.91
C ARG A 164 -20.80 -6.43 -19.14
N THR A 165 -19.82 -6.77 -19.97
CA THR A 165 -18.81 -5.83 -20.44
C THR A 165 -19.07 -5.50 -21.91
N GLU A 166 -19.25 -4.23 -22.25
CA GLU A 166 -19.47 -3.81 -23.63
C GLU A 166 -18.14 -3.59 -24.37
N GLU A 167 -17.95 -4.34 -25.47
CA GLU A 167 -17.02 -3.98 -26.54
C GLU A 167 -17.81 -3.38 -27.70
N LYS A 168 -17.25 -2.37 -28.39
CA LYS A 168 -17.93 -1.67 -29.49
C LYS A 168 -18.49 -2.66 -30.52
N PRO A 169 -19.79 -2.61 -30.90
CA PRO A 169 -20.31 -3.48 -31.93
C PRO A 169 -19.92 -2.96 -33.31
N ASN A 170 -19.21 -3.79 -34.08
CA ASN A 170 -19.23 -3.71 -35.53
C ASN A 170 -20.64 -4.03 -36.03
N ARG A 171 -21.14 -3.25 -37.00
CA ARG A 171 -22.44 -3.44 -37.64
C ARG A 171 -22.56 -4.84 -38.27
N THR A 172 -23.80 -5.35 -38.28
CA THR A 172 -24.33 -6.57 -38.93
C THR A 172 -24.11 -7.86 -38.11
N SER A 173 -25.07 -8.77 -37.89
CA SER A 173 -26.31 -9.11 -38.57
C SER A 173 -27.27 -9.80 -37.59
N ALA A 174 -28.58 -9.68 -37.84
CA ALA A 174 -29.63 -10.39 -37.14
C ALA A 174 -29.52 -11.93 -37.28
N ARG A 175 -29.88 -12.66 -36.22
CA ARG A 175 -30.70 -13.87 -36.36
C ARG A 175 -31.38 -14.25 -35.04
N THR A 176 -32.65 -14.60 -35.21
CA THR A 176 -33.62 -15.09 -34.24
C THR A 176 -33.18 -16.41 -33.61
N ASP A 177 -33.64 -16.69 -32.39
CA ASP A 177 -34.66 -17.72 -32.17
C ASP A 177 -35.25 -17.64 -30.75
N LYS A 178 -36.57 -17.85 -30.68
CA LYS A 178 -37.38 -17.99 -29.46
C LYS A 178 -37.07 -19.33 -28.77
N TRP A 179 -37.51 -19.53 -27.53
CA TRP A 179 -38.55 -20.49 -27.13
C TRP A 179 -38.56 -20.71 -25.59
N HIS A 180 -39.69 -20.31 -25.00
CA HIS A 180 -40.49 -20.88 -23.89
C HIS A 180 -40.00 -20.96 -22.42
N HIS A 181 -40.88 -20.38 -21.56
CA HIS A 181 -41.05 -20.65 -20.14
C HIS A 181 -41.38 -22.13 -19.86
N ASP A 182 -40.83 -22.65 -18.75
CA ASP A 182 -41.56 -23.58 -17.91
C ASP A 182 -41.20 -23.40 -16.42
N GLU A 183 -42.15 -23.82 -15.61
CA GLU A 183 -42.45 -23.40 -14.24
C GLU A 183 -41.84 -24.37 -13.19
N HIS A 184 -41.28 -23.80 -12.11
CA HIS A 184 -40.94 -24.40 -10.81
C HIS A 184 -40.43 -25.86 -10.72
N GLN A 185 -39.11 -26.03 -10.52
CA GLN A 185 -38.53 -27.12 -9.70
C GLN A 185 -37.30 -26.65 -8.92
N ASN A 186 -37.55 -26.31 -7.66
CA ASN A 186 -36.77 -26.49 -6.43
C ASN A 186 -35.29 -26.94 -6.53
N ASP A 187 -34.41 -26.07 -5.99
CA ASP A 187 -33.68 -26.36 -4.75
C ASP A 187 -32.58 -27.44 -4.78
N GLU A 188 -31.64 -27.41 -5.74
CA GLU A 188 -30.30 -28.03 -5.60
C GLU A 188 -29.15 -27.28 -6.31
N THR A 189 -29.35 -26.05 -6.81
CA THR A 189 -28.33 -25.34 -7.63
C THR A 189 -27.27 -24.55 -6.88
N PHE A 190 -27.27 -24.57 -5.54
CA PHE A 190 -26.22 -23.92 -4.73
C PHE A 190 -25.45 -24.88 -3.82
N ALA A 191 -25.89 -26.13 -3.66
CA ALA A 191 -25.21 -27.11 -2.81
C ALA A 191 -23.87 -27.62 -3.40
N ASP A 192 -23.66 -27.44 -4.70
CA ASP A 192 -22.39 -27.74 -5.38
C ASP A 192 -21.56 -26.50 -5.73
N PHE A 193 -22.11 -25.29 -5.52
CA PHE A 193 -21.35 -24.03 -5.66
C PHE A 193 -20.41 -23.83 -4.46
N ASP A 194 -20.89 -24.12 -3.23
CA ASP A 194 -20.09 -23.96 -2.01
C ASP A 194 -19.06 -25.08 -1.79
N LYS A 195 -19.19 -26.23 -2.46
CA LYS A 195 -18.19 -27.31 -2.37
C LYS A 195 -16.89 -27.01 -3.11
N GLY A 196 -16.86 -25.97 -3.95
CA GLY A 196 -15.65 -25.49 -4.63
C GLY A 196 -14.81 -24.50 -3.82
N PHE A 197 -15.30 -23.99 -2.69
CA PHE A 197 -14.63 -22.95 -1.91
C PHE A 197 -14.03 -23.42 -0.58
N HIS A 198 -14.15 -24.72 -0.26
CA HIS A 198 -13.62 -25.31 0.96
C HIS A 198 -12.68 -26.49 0.69
N ALA A 199 -11.64 -26.28 -0.12
CA ALA A 199 -10.38 -27.00 -0.03
C ALA A 199 -9.34 -26.39 -0.98
N ALA A 200 -8.15 -26.13 -0.44
CA ALA A 200 -6.91 -25.73 -1.10
C ALA A 200 -6.77 -24.24 -1.48
N ASP A 201 -5.76 -23.63 -0.86
CA ASP A 201 -5.09 -22.36 -1.12
C ASP A 201 -5.95 -21.10 -1.18
N ALA A 202 -5.69 -20.20 -0.23
CA ALA A 202 -6.13 -18.82 -0.28
C ALA A 202 -5.50 -18.14 -1.53
N ALA A 203 -6.17 -18.30 -2.67
CA ALA A 203 -5.96 -17.42 -3.81
C ALA A 203 -6.46 -16.04 -3.37
N ASP A 204 -5.50 -15.13 -3.19
CA ASP A 204 -5.72 -13.70 -2.97
C ASP A 204 -6.43 -13.11 -4.20
N THR A 205 -7.74 -13.31 -4.31
CA THR A 205 -8.58 -12.75 -5.37
C THR A 205 -8.92 -11.29 -5.05
N GLU A 206 -7.91 -10.46 -4.80
CA GLU A 206 -8.06 -9.02 -4.91
C GLU A 206 -8.04 -8.67 -6.42
N ILE A 207 -9.22 -8.52 -7.03
CA ILE A 207 -9.37 -7.96 -8.37
C ILE A 207 -8.86 -6.50 -8.33
N HIS A 208 -7.59 -6.30 -8.67
CA HIS A 208 -6.99 -4.98 -8.85
C HIS A 208 -7.27 -4.48 -10.27
N VAL A 209 -8.25 -3.59 -10.42
CA VAL A 209 -8.50 -2.84 -11.66
C VAL A 209 -7.51 -1.67 -11.72
N GLU A 210 -6.25 -2.02 -11.99
CA GLU A 210 -5.20 -1.19 -12.59
C GLU A 210 -4.01 -2.13 -12.84
N SER A 211 -4.05 -2.90 -13.93
CA SER A 211 -2.91 -3.76 -14.29
C SER A 211 -1.83 -2.89 -14.92
N LEU A 212 -0.87 -2.41 -14.12
CA LEU A 212 0.36 -1.83 -14.63
C LEU A 212 0.99 -2.81 -15.64
N PRO A 213 1.39 -2.37 -16.85
CA PRO A 213 2.03 -3.22 -17.84
C PRO A 213 3.40 -3.72 -17.33
N LEU A 214 3.77 -4.94 -17.75
CA LEU A 214 5.10 -5.50 -17.47
C LEU A 214 6.16 -4.69 -18.22
N ALA A 215 7.08 -4.09 -17.47
CA ALA A 215 8.16 -3.25 -17.99
C ALA A 215 9.50 -4.00 -18.04
N ASN A 216 9.75 -4.90 -17.08
CA ASN A 216 11.00 -5.65 -16.97
C ASN A 216 10.78 -7.05 -16.40
N GLU A 217 11.57 -8.02 -16.85
CA GLU A 217 11.63 -9.36 -16.27
C GLU A 217 13.08 -9.87 -16.34
N MET A 218 13.58 -10.36 -15.21
CA MET A 218 14.90 -10.99 -15.09
C MET A 218 14.78 -12.30 -14.33
N ALA A 219 15.54 -13.32 -14.73
CA ALA A 219 15.53 -14.64 -14.11
C ALA A 219 16.94 -15.13 -13.81
N TYR A 220 17.11 -15.77 -12.65
CA TYR A 220 18.38 -16.28 -12.14
C TYR A 220 18.20 -17.71 -11.64
N ASP A 221 19.18 -18.58 -11.87
CA ASP A 221 19.18 -19.93 -11.32
C ASP A 221 19.41 -19.86 -9.81
N ALA A 222 18.46 -20.35 -9.01
CA ALA A 222 18.54 -20.24 -7.56
C ALA A 222 19.73 -21.00 -6.96
N LYS A 223 20.26 -22.01 -7.66
CA LYS A 223 21.41 -22.80 -7.18
C LYS A 223 22.71 -22.00 -7.07
N ASP A 224 22.80 -20.90 -7.82
CA ASP A 224 23.99 -20.04 -7.88
C ASP A 224 23.89 -18.88 -6.85
N ILE A 225 22.79 -18.80 -6.10
CA ILE A 225 22.47 -17.71 -5.18
C ILE A 225 22.36 -18.25 -3.75
N GLU A 226 23.09 -17.61 -2.84
CA GLU A 226 23.04 -17.82 -1.39
C GLU A 226 22.26 -16.69 -0.69
N ARG A 227 22.32 -15.46 -1.24
CA ARG A 227 21.64 -14.28 -0.68
C ARG A 227 21.01 -13.41 -1.77
N ILE A 228 19.84 -12.85 -1.48
CA ILE A 228 19.21 -11.81 -2.31
C ILE A 228 19.26 -10.47 -1.56
N ASP A 229 19.89 -9.46 -2.14
CA ASP A 229 19.87 -8.08 -1.68
C ASP A 229 18.94 -7.27 -2.60
N PHE A 230 17.74 -6.95 -2.12
CA PHE A 230 16.70 -6.27 -2.89
C PHE A 230 16.40 -4.87 -2.33
N THR A 231 16.70 -3.84 -3.12
CA THR A 231 16.45 -2.43 -2.75
C THR A 231 15.50 -1.81 -3.76
N TYR A 232 14.31 -1.40 -3.31
CA TYR A 232 13.33 -0.70 -4.12
C TYR A 232 12.60 0.36 -3.29
N ASP A 233 12.62 1.58 -3.80
CA ASP A 233 11.96 2.73 -3.20
C ASP A 233 10.70 3.08 -4.01
N ASP A 234 9.75 3.76 -3.36
CA ASP A 234 8.48 4.25 -3.94
C ASP A 234 7.66 3.22 -4.72
N ALA A 235 7.69 1.96 -4.27
CA ALA A 235 7.08 0.84 -4.98
C ALA A 235 6.18 -0.05 -4.10
N ASN A 236 5.25 -0.72 -4.76
CA ASN A 236 4.54 -1.86 -4.19
C ASN A 236 5.35 -3.14 -4.44
N ILE A 237 6.08 -3.57 -3.43
CA ILE A 237 6.94 -4.75 -3.47
C ILE A 237 6.16 -6.00 -3.06
N ARG A 238 6.18 -7.03 -3.91
CA ARG A 238 5.63 -8.35 -3.58
C ARG A 238 6.72 -9.41 -3.61
N VAL A 239 6.90 -10.12 -2.50
CA VAL A 239 7.74 -11.33 -2.43
C VAL A 239 6.82 -12.53 -2.34
N LEU A 240 6.90 -13.43 -3.32
CA LEU A 240 5.97 -14.56 -3.48
C LEU A 240 6.76 -15.84 -3.70
N ALA A 241 6.25 -16.98 -3.21
CA ALA A 241 6.80 -18.26 -3.64
C ALA A 241 6.50 -18.55 -5.11
N ASN A 242 7.38 -19.34 -5.71
CA ASN A 242 7.24 -19.89 -7.04
C ASN A 242 7.52 -21.40 -7.01
N PRO A 243 6.56 -22.23 -6.59
CA PRO A 243 6.77 -23.67 -6.42
C PRO A 243 7.03 -24.41 -7.74
N ASN A 244 6.74 -23.77 -8.87
CA ASN A 244 6.80 -24.38 -10.20
C ASN A 244 8.08 -24.03 -10.97
N SER A 245 9.07 -23.44 -10.30
CA SER A 245 10.32 -23.00 -10.91
C SER A 245 11.50 -23.21 -9.96
N ASP A 246 12.68 -23.43 -10.53
CA ASP A 246 13.98 -23.39 -9.87
C ASP A 246 14.67 -22.02 -10.00
N GLN A 247 14.01 -21.05 -10.63
CA GLN A 247 14.55 -19.71 -10.87
C GLN A 247 13.98 -18.67 -9.91
N ILE A 248 14.86 -17.80 -9.41
CA ILE A 248 14.45 -16.52 -8.83
C ILE A 248 14.07 -15.60 -9.99
N ILE A 249 12.84 -15.09 -10.00
CA ILE A 249 12.34 -14.21 -11.06
C ILE A 249 11.98 -12.86 -10.46
N PHE A 250 12.57 -11.81 -11.01
CA PHE A 250 12.25 -10.42 -10.70
C PHE A 250 11.44 -9.83 -11.84
N ARG A 251 10.31 -9.20 -11.50
CA ARG A 251 9.44 -8.50 -12.45
C ARG A 251 9.16 -7.09 -11.99
N GLU A 252 9.05 -6.19 -12.95
CA GLU A 252 8.62 -4.82 -12.74
C GLU A 252 7.44 -4.48 -13.61
N TYR A 253 6.49 -3.80 -13.00
CA TYR A 253 5.32 -3.26 -13.67
C TYR A 253 5.29 -1.75 -13.43
N MET A 254 5.09 -0.96 -14.48
CA MET A 254 5.19 0.48 -14.40
C MET A 254 4.08 1.17 -15.18
N SER A 255 3.62 2.34 -14.73
CA SER A 255 2.65 3.16 -15.49
C SER A 255 3.25 3.72 -16.77
N ARG A 256 4.57 3.96 -16.78
CA ARG A 256 5.36 4.44 -17.92
C ARG A 256 6.69 3.70 -17.93
N THR A 257 7.24 3.43 -19.11
CA THR A 257 8.49 2.68 -19.25
C THR A 257 9.53 3.54 -19.94
N ASN A 258 10.66 3.70 -19.27
CA ASN A 258 11.90 4.28 -19.79
C ASN A 258 13.06 3.37 -19.33
N ALA A 259 14.08 3.19 -20.17
CA ALA A 259 15.25 2.37 -19.87
C ALA A 259 15.94 2.78 -18.56
N SER A 260 16.07 4.08 -18.27
CA SER A 260 16.64 4.58 -17.02
C SER A 260 15.82 4.24 -15.77
N TYR A 261 14.53 3.91 -15.90
CA TYR A 261 13.64 3.57 -14.79
C TYR A 261 13.75 2.12 -14.37
N LEU A 262 14.19 1.26 -15.30
CA LEU A 262 14.26 -0.17 -15.06
C LEU A 262 15.27 -0.48 -13.96
N GLY A 263 14.91 -1.43 -13.10
CA GLY A 263 15.80 -1.97 -12.10
C GLY A 263 17.02 -2.62 -12.74
N THR A 264 18.12 -2.58 -12.01
CA THR A 264 19.37 -3.23 -12.40
C THR A 264 19.68 -4.39 -11.46
N SER A 265 20.45 -5.34 -11.96
CA SER A 265 20.86 -6.49 -11.18
C SER A 265 22.32 -6.87 -11.42
N THR A 266 22.91 -7.49 -10.41
CA THR A 266 24.24 -8.12 -10.51
C THR A 266 24.27 -9.38 -9.67
N VAL A 267 25.01 -10.39 -10.14
CA VAL A 267 25.32 -11.59 -9.36
C VAL A 267 26.83 -11.60 -9.13
N SER A 268 27.24 -11.57 -7.86
CA SER A 268 28.65 -11.67 -7.45
C SER A 268 28.73 -12.43 -6.14
N ASP A 269 29.67 -13.38 -6.04
CA ASP A 269 29.96 -14.14 -4.82
C ASP A 269 28.69 -14.72 -4.15
N GLY A 270 27.82 -15.37 -4.95
CA GLY A 270 26.56 -15.96 -4.47
C GLY A 270 25.49 -14.95 -4.06
N THR A 271 25.71 -13.65 -4.23
CA THR A 271 24.72 -12.60 -3.91
C THR A 271 24.08 -12.06 -5.18
N LEU A 272 22.75 -12.19 -5.27
CA LEU A 272 21.93 -11.46 -6.25
C LEU A 272 21.57 -10.09 -5.67
N THR A 273 22.14 -9.02 -6.22
CA THR A 273 21.78 -7.65 -5.86
C THR A 273 20.84 -7.09 -6.92
N ILE A 274 19.65 -6.64 -6.51
CA ILE A 274 18.65 -5.96 -7.35
C ILE A 274 18.41 -4.56 -6.76
N ARG A 275 18.48 -3.53 -7.60
CA ARG A 275 18.28 -2.12 -7.21
C ARG A 275 17.33 -1.43 -8.18
N ASN A 276 16.50 -0.52 -7.67
CA ASN A 276 15.66 0.32 -8.51
C ASN A 276 16.48 1.19 -9.48
N GLY A 277 15.86 1.49 -10.62
CA GLY A 277 16.34 2.50 -11.55
C GLY A 277 16.10 3.92 -11.03
N ARG A 278 16.35 4.90 -11.90
CA ARG A 278 16.06 6.32 -11.65
C ARG A 278 14.56 6.51 -11.40
N HIS A 279 14.21 7.32 -10.41
CA HIS A 279 12.85 7.79 -10.25
C HIS A 279 12.72 9.22 -10.83
N PRO A 280 11.69 9.49 -11.65
CA PRO A 280 11.30 10.86 -11.97
C PRO A 280 10.97 11.65 -10.71
N HIS A 281 11.22 12.96 -10.70
CA HIS A 281 10.96 13.81 -9.54
C HIS A 281 9.58 14.47 -9.60
N LEU A 282 9.16 14.88 -10.79
CA LEU A 282 7.92 15.63 -11.02
C LEU A 282 6.87 14.82 -11.77
N LEU A 283 7.27 13.81 -12.55
CA LEU A 283 6.34 12.92 -13.22
C LEU A 283 5.91 11.77 -12.30
N PRO A 284 4.62 11.59 -12.00
CA PRO A 284 4.17 10.49 -11.16
C PRO A 284 4.45 9.14 -11.85
N LEU A 285 5.24 8.30 -11.20
CA LEU A 285 5.56 6.95 -11.66
C LEU A 285 5.02 5.93 -10.66
N ARG A 286 4.07 5.09 -11.12
CA ARG A 286 3.56 3.98 -10.31
C ARG A 286 4.37 2.74 -10.60
N ILE A 287 5.03 2.19 -9.59
CA ILE A 287 5.82 0.96 -9.69
C ILE A 287 5.25 -0.15 -8.82
N ARG A 288 5.12 -1.34 -9.39
CA ARG A 288 4.92 -2.58 -8.64
C ARG A 288 6.00 -3.58 -9.02
N THR A 289 6.63 -4.19 -8.03
CA THR A 289 7.62 -5.23 -8.26
C THR A 289 7.15 -6.58 -7.74
N GLN A 290 7.63 -7.65 -8.36
CA GLN A 290 7.47 -9.01 -7.88
C GLN A 290 8.83 -9.70 -7.82
N LEU A 291 9.17 -10.24 -6.66
CA LEU A 291 10.26 -11.17 -6.46
C LEU A 291 9.66 -12.55 -6.22
N LEU A 292 9.73 -13.40 -7.24
CA LEU A 292 9.25 -14.78 -7.21
C LEU A 292 10.41 -15.68 -6.80
N ILE A 293 10.28 -16.36 -5.66
CA ILE A 293 11.34 -17.17 -5.05
C ILE A 293 10.95 -18.65 -5.11
N PRO A 294 11.78 -19.54 -5.71
CA PRO A 294 11.57 -20.98 -5.65
C PRO A 294 11.42 -21.49 -4.23
N THR A 295 10.51 -22.43 -4.00
CA THR A 295 10.34 -23.04 -2.66
C THR A 295 11.56 -23.86 -2.22
N SER A 296 12.46 -24.21 -3.15
CA SER A 296 13.74 -24.86 -2.87
C SER A 296 14.84 -23.89 -2.42
N PHE A 297 14.66 -22.58 -2.61
CA PHE A 297 15.63 -21.57 -2.17
C PHE A 297 15.49 -21.36 -0.66
N THR A 298 16.55 -21.68 0.09
CA THR A 298 16.61 -21.52 1.55
C THR A 298 17.65 -20.49 1.99
N GLY A 299 18.07 -19.62 1.08
CA GLY A 299 19.09 -18.61 1.32
C GLY A 299 18.56 -17.41 2.10
N ASP A 300 19.42 -16.39 2.21
CA ASP A 300 19.14 -15.18 2.96
C ASP A 300 18.44 -14.12 2.08
N LEU A 301 17.62 -13.26 2.70
CA LEU A 301 16.96 -12.15 2.03
C LEU A 301 17.15 -10.84 2.79
N ARG A 302 17.71 -9.84 2.13
CA ARG A 302 17.75 -8.47 2.62
C ARG A 302 16.88 -7.58 1.74
N LEU A 303 15.82 -7.03 2.30
CA LEU A 303 14.92 -6.10 1.63
C LEU A 303 15.08 -4.71 2.22
N THR A 304 15.19 -3.69 1.37
CA THR A 304 15.20 -2.28 1.79
C THR A 304 14.22 -1.50 0.94
N SER A 305 13.35 -0.73 1.60
CA SER A 305 12.39 0.15 0.97
C SER A 305 12.28 1.46 1.76
N HIS A 306 12.62 2.57 1.12
CA HIS A 306 12.48 3.89 1.70
C HIS A 306 11.01 4.28 1.83
N SER A 307 10.23 4.06 0.78
CA SER A 307 8.80 4.34 0.75
C SER A 307 8.01 3.30 -0.03
N GLY A 308 6.78 3.03 0.40
CA GLY A 308 5.87 2.09 -0.27
C GLY A 308 5.34 0.97 0.61
N SER A 309 4.89 -0.12 -0.02
CA SER A 309 4.34 -1.28 0.66
C SER A 309 5.10 -2.56 0.30
N VAL A 310 5.45 -3.35 1.32
CA VAL A 310 6.11 -4.64 1.18
C VAL A 310 5.13 -5.72 1.61
N ARG A 311 4.72 -6.57 0.68
CA ARG A 311 3.91 -7.76 0.96
C ARG A 311 4.74 -9.01 0.69
N MET A 312 4.98 -9.81 1.72
CA MET A 312 5.61 -11.11 1.60
C MET A 312 4.54 -12.18 1.85
N THR A 313 4.29 -13.06 0.87
CA THR A 313 3.23 -14.06 0.96
C THR A 313 3.76 -15.45 0.62
N ASN A 314 3.60 -16.39 1.55
CA ASN A 314 3.86 -17.82 1.37
C ASN A 314 5.23 -18.16 0.74
N PHE A 315 6.27 -17.38 1.00
CA PHE A 315 7.58 -17.46 0.31
C PHE A 315 8.45 -18.69 0.66
N GLY A 316 7.89 -19.75 1.25
CA GLY A 316 8.62 -20.95 1.66
C GLY A 316 9.46 -20.75 2.93
N THR A 317 10.53 -21.53 3.06
CA THR A 317 11.50 -21.45 4.17
C THR A 317 12.74 -20.68 3.73
N LEU A 318 13.08 -19.58 4.40
CA LEU A 318 14.30 -18.81 4.17
C LEU A 318 15.27 -18.92 5.35
N GLY A 319 16.52 -18.53 5.12
CA GLY A 319 17.53 -18.40 6.17
C GLY A 319 17.29 -17.15 7.03
N GLN A 320 18.27 -16.24 7.03
CA GLN A 320 18.14 -14.94 7.68
C GLN A 320 17.41 -13.96 6.77
N VAL A 321 16.40 -13.29 7.33
CA VAL A 321 15.67 -12.24 6.63
C VAL A 321 15.88 -10.91 7.36
N ARG A 322 16.23 -9.87 6.61
CA ARG A 322 16.27 -8.48 7.13
C ARG A 322 15.42 -7.58 6.26
N VAL A 323 14.56 -6.78 6.89
CA VAL A 323 13.71 -5.80 6.21
C VAL A 323 13.93 -4.42 6.82
N ASN A 324 14.40 -3.47 6.02
CA ASN A 324 14.56 -2.06 6.42
C ASN A 324 13.50 -1.20 5.73
N LEU A 325 12.70 -0.48 6.51
CA LEU A 325 11.63 0.41 6.05
C LEU A 325 11.86 1.81 6.62
N HIS A 326 11.87 2.84 5.78
CA HIS A 326 11.89 4.22 6.28
C HIS A 326 10.46 4.74 6.54
N SER A 327 9.61 4.73 5.51
CA SER A 327 8.22 5.19 5.57
C SER A 327 7.32 4.26 4.76
N GLY A 328 6.67 3.29 5.39
CA GLY A 328 5.89 2.32 4.62
C GLY A 328 5.17 1.26 5.45
N SER A 329 4.66 0.25 4.78
CA SER A 329 4.03 -0.89 5.46
C SER A 329 4.69 -2.20 5.09
N LEU A 330 4.83 -3.09 6.07
CA LEU A 330 5.22 -4.48 5.87
C LEU A 330 4.06 -5.37 6.26
N GLN A 331 3.68 -6.25 5.34
CA GLN A 331 2.75 -7.32 5.59
C GLN A 331 3.41 -8.66 5.25
N ILE A 332 3.51 -9.54 6.25
CA ILE A 332 3.92 -10.94 6.07
C ILE A 332 2.69 -11.82 6.29
N ASN A 333 2.33 -12.62 5.28
CA ASN A 333 1.22 -13.57 5.32
C ASN A 333 1.75 -14.96 4.98
N GLY A 334 1.95 -15.80 5.98
CA GLY A 334 2.61 -17.09 5.78
C GLY A 334 4.12 -16.94 5.58
N GLY A 335 4.85 -18.01 5.90
CA GLY A 335 6.29 -18.10 5.70
C GLY A 335 7.01 -18.64 6.93
N HIS A 336 8.18 -19.20 6.68
CA HIS A 336 9.06 -19.76 7.69
C HIS A 336 10.47 -19.21 7.49
N VAL A 337 11.13 -18.77 8.55
CA VAL A 337 12.51 -18.29 8.49
C VAL A 337 13.33 -18.86 9.64
N LEU A 338 14.66 -18.79 9.52
CA LEU A 338 15.53 -19.01 10.68
C LEU A 338 15.41 -17.82 11.65
N ASP A 339 15.79 -16.63 11.18
CA ASP A 339 15.74 -15.38 11.95
C ASP A 339 15.15 -14.25 11.10
N LEU A 340 14.41 -13.34 11.72
CA LEU A 340 13.91 -12.12 11.09
C LEU A 340 14.27 -10.87 11.88
N ASP A 341 14.87 -9.89 11.21
CA ASP A 341 15.17 -8.55 11.73
C ASP A 341 14.47 -7.48 10.90
N VAL A 342 13.48 -6.80 11.49
CA VAL A 342 12.76 -5.68 10.86
C VAL A 342 13.14 -4.38 11.57
N ASP A 343 13.63 -3.42 10.80
CA ASP A 343 13.85 -2.04 11.23
C ASP A 343 12.88 -1.13 10.46
N SER A 344 11.93 -0.50 11.17
CA SER A 344 10.92 0.37 10.59
C SER A 344 10.95 1.73 11.28
N HIS A 345 11.32 2.78 10.56
CA HIS A 345 11.34 4.13 11.11
C HIS A 345 9.92 4.67 11.30
N SER A 346 9.06 4.52 10.28
CA SER A 346 7.65 4.86 10.38
C SER A 346 6.75 3.90 9.59
N GLY A 347 5.58 3.59 10.17
CA GLY A 347 4.48 2.94 9.47
C GLY A 347 3.85 1.72 10.17
N SER A 348 3.43 0.71 9.42
CA SER A 348 2.67 -0.44 9.96
C SER A 348 3.35 -1.76 9.62
N VAL A 349 3.59 -2.59 10.64
CA VAL A 349 4.14 -3.93 10.51
C VAL A 349 3.07 -4.95 10.90
N LYS A 350 2.66 -5.81 9.97
CA LYS A 350 1.60 -6.81 10.17
C LYS A 350 2.07 -8.20 9.78
N PHE A 351 1.93 -9.14 10.70
CA PHE A 351 2.30 -10.53 10.51
C PHE A 351 1.06 -11.39 10.72
N ASN A 352 0.80 -12.32 9.81
CA ASN A 352 -0.26 -13.32 9.93
C ASN A 352 0.33 -14.69 9.59
N GLN A 353 0.14 -15.67 10.47
CA GLN A 353 0.58 -17.06 10.26
C GLN A 353 2.08 -17.18 9.97
N PHE A 354 2.93 -16.64 10.84
CA PHE A 354 4.37 -16.54 10.62
C PHE A 354 5.16 -17.40 11.62
N ILE A 355 6.23 -18.04 11.14
CA ILE A 355 7.10 -18.89 11.95
C ILE A 355 8.57 -18.44 11.82
N ALA A 356 9.27 -18.29 12.94
CA ALA A 356 10.72 -18.19 12.97
C ALA A 356 11.33 -19.22 13.94
N ASP A 357 12.34 -19.98 13.51
CA ASP A 357 12.97 -21.00 14.36
C ASP A 357 13.85 -20.39 15.47
N GLY A 358 14.35 -19.18 15.24
CA GLY A 358 15.17 -18.42 16.15
C GLY A 358 14.49 -17.12 16.58
N LEU A 359 15.10 -16.00 16.20
CA LEU A 359 14.79 -14.67 16.66
C LEU A 359 13.82 -13.95 15.72
N LEU A 360 12.79 -13.33 16.30
CA LEU A 360 12.03 -12.26 15.68
C LEU A 360 12.39 -10.93 16.37
N ARG A 361 13.24 -10.14 15.70
CA ARG A 361 13.58 -8.78 16.11
C ARG A 361 12.75 -7.76 15.34
N LEU A 362 12.02 -6.90 16.06
CA LEU A 362 11.24 -5.81 15.48
C LEU A 362 11.63 -4.50 16.16
N ARG A 363 12.27 -3.58 15.43
CA ARG A 363 12.60 -2.22 15.89
C ARG A 363 11.72 -1.24 15.14
N VAL A 364 10.71 -0.70 15.82
CA VAL A 364 9.74 0.23 15.24
C VAL A 364 9.83 1.58 15.94
N HIS A 365 10.32 2.61 15.25
CA HIS A 365 10.48 3.93 15.87
C HIS A 365 9.12 4.60 16.07
N SER A 366 8.26 4.62 15.04
CA SER A 366 6.90 5.16 15.13
C SER A 366 5.92 4.28 14.35
N GLY A 367 4.81 3.85 14.95
CA GLY A 367 3.83 3.06 14.20
C GLY A 367 3.07 1.97 14.96
N ILE A 368 2.53 1.01 14.21
CA ILE A 368 1.74 -0.10 14.77
C ILE A 368 2.36 -1.44 14.36
N VAL A 369 2.58 -2.30 15.34
CA VAL A 369 2.92 -3.71 15.16
C VAL A 369 1.67 -4.55 15.43
N ARG A 370 1.31 -5.41 14.48
CA ARG A 370 0.23 -6.41 14.62
C ARG A 370 0.77 -7.80 14.32
N LEU A 371 0.69 -8.68 15.30
CA LEU A 371 1.09 -10.08 15.19
C LEU A 371 -0.16 -10.95 15.35
N ASN A 372 -0.46 -11.80 14.38
CA ASN A 372 -1.56 -12.76 14.46
C ASN A 372 -1.03 -14.15 14.13
N THR A 373 -1.19 -15.10 15.05
CA THR A 373 -0.72 -16.48 14.87
C THR A 373 0.76 -16.50 14.52
N VAL A 374 1.59 -16.10 15.49
CA VAL A 374 3.06 -15.99 15.32
C VAL A 374 3.75 -16.93 16.29
N SER A 375 4.57 -17.84 15.76
CA SER A 375 5.34 -18.81 16.54
C SER A 375 6.82 -18.58 16.33
N VAL A 376 7.52 -18.18 17.39
CA VAL A 376 8.96 -17.93 17.36
C VAL A 376 9.63 -18.55 18.57
N LYS A 377 10.93 -18.79 18.50
CA LYS A 377 11.68 -19.18 19.69
C LYS A 377 11.87 -17.99 20.64
N GLU A 378 12.28 -16.85 20.09
CA GLU A 378 12.57 -15.64 20.86
C GLU A 378 12.04 -14.36 20.16
N PHE A 379 11.36 -13.51 20.93
CA PHE A 379 10.95 -12.16 20.55
C PHE A 379 11.97 -11.13 21.08
N ASP A 380 12.36 -10.17 20.25
CA ASP A 380 13.06 -8.93 20.63
C ASP A 380 12.34 -7.76 19.96
N ILE A 381 11.27 -7.29 20.59
CA ILE A 381 10.40 -6.25 20.02
C ILE A 381 10.61 -4.95 20.78
N GLN A 382 10.91 -3.88 20.04
CA GLN A 382 11.13 -2.54 20.56
C GLN A 382 10.30 -1.53 19.77
N ALA A 383 9.35 -0.87 20.42
CA ALA A 383 8.54 0.20 19.84
C ALA A 383 8.76 1.52 20.60
N LYS A 384 9.32 2.55 19.97
CA LYS A 384 9.59 3.83 20.66
C LYS A 384 8.31 4.66 20.84
N SER A 385 7.56 4.88 19.75
CA SER A 385 6.33 5.66 19.75
C SER A 385 5.23 4.94 18.98
N GLY A 386 4.72 3.84 19.55
CA GLY A 386 3.84 2.93 18.82
C GLY A 386 3.02 1.97 19.66
N SER A 387 2.15 1.21 19.01
CA SER A 387 1.35 0.18 19.66
C SER A 387 1.71 -1.20 19.14
N ILE A 388 1.95 -2.13 20.07
CA ILE A 388 2.20 -3.54 19.77
C ILE A 388 0.93 -4.30 20.14
N ARG A 389 0.34 -4.99 19.17
CA ARG A 389 -0.78 -5.90 19.38
C ARG A 389 -0.41 -7.28 18.88
N GLY A 390 -0.67 -8.29 19.69
CA GLY A 390 -0.37 -9.68 19.38
C GLY A 390 -1.53 -10.58 19.79
N ASP A 391 -1.87 -11.54 18.93
CA ASP A 391 -2.87 -12.55 19.18
C ASP A 391 -2.38 -13.93 18.75
N GLN A 392 -2.68 -14.95 19.54
CA GLN A 392 -2.23 -16.33 19.36
C GLN A 392 -0.71 -16.46 19.20
N LEU A 393 0.05 -15.85 20.12
CA LEU A 393 1.51 -15.88 20.12
C LEU A 393 2.06 -17.16 20.77
N THR A 394 3.15 -17.69 20.22
CA THR A 394 3.96 -18.73 20.85
C THR A 394 5.41 -18.30 20.86
N GLY A 395 6.06 -18.33 22.03
CA GLY A 395 7.47 -17.99 22.15
C GLY A 395 7.86 -17.48 23.53
N SER A 396 9.03 -16.84 23.59
CA SER A 396 9.60 -16.23 24.81
C SER A 396 10.39 -14.97 24.42
N GLY A 397 10.91 -14.19 25.37
CA GLY A 397 11.81 -13.08 25.09
C GLY A 397 11.34 -11.72 25.62
N SER A 398 11.77 -10.63 24.97
CA SER A 398 11.60 -9.26 25.43
C SER A 398 10.69 -8.44 24.50
N ILE A 399 9.74 -7.71 25.09
CA ILE A 399 8.83 -6.81 24.37
C ILE A 399 8.71 -5.46 25.08
N ASN A 400 9.29 -4.44 24.47
CA ASN A 400 9.49 -3.12 25.07
C ASN A 400 8.79 -2.03 24.26
N ALA A 401 8.02 -1.17 24.93
CA ALA A 401 7.44 0.03 24.36
C ALA A 401 7.87 1.27 25.15
N SER A 402 8.49 2.29 24.52
CA SER A 402 8.80 3.53 25.25
C SER A 402 7.52 4.35 25.49
N SER A 403 6.65 4.43 24.49
CA SER A 403 5.32 5.04 24.64
C SER A 403 4.27 4.26 23.85
N GLY A 404 3.08 4.12 24.44
CA GLY A 404 1.92 3.53 23.76
C GLY A 404 1.28 2.34 24.49
N THR A 405 0.87 1.31 23.75
CA THR A 405 0.16 0.15 24.31
C THR A 405 0.78 -1.15 23.81
N VAL A 406 1.09 -2.03 24.75
CA VAL A 406 1.45 -3.44 24.52
C VAL A 406 0.22 -4.26 24.89
N ASN A 407 -0.39 -4.95 23.92
CA ASN A 407 -1.54 -5.83 24.15
C ASN A 407 -1.29 -7.18 23.47
N LEU A 408 -0.96 -8.19 24.25
CA LEU A 408 -0.48 -9.48 23.75
C LEU A 408 -1.32 -10.61 24.34
N ALA A 409 -1.69 -11.57 23.50
CA ALA A 409 -2.28 -12.83 23.90
C ALA A 409 -1.40 -13.99 23.44
N PHE A 410 -0.90 -14.77 24.40
CA PHE A 410 -0.05 -15.93 24.17
C PHE A 410 -0.86 -17.23 24.28
N SER A 411 -0.76 -18.06 23.24
CA SER A 411 -1.24 -19.44 23.25
C SER A 411 -0.30 -20.35 24.03
N ALA A 412 1.00 -20.06 24.02
CA ALA A 412 2.01 -20.79 24.77
C ALA A 412 3.24 -19.91 25.04
N LEU A 413 3.89 -20.14 26.19
CA LEU A 413 5.21 -19.59 26.49
C LEU A 413 6.24 -20.71 26.42
N THR A 414 7.33 -20.48 25.70
CA THR A 414 8.44 -21.45 25.57
C THR A 414 9.60 -21.17 26.52
N GLY A 415 9.50 -20.09 27.30
CA GLY A 415 10.53 -19.55 28.17
C GLY A 415 10.05 -18.23 28.79
N ASN A 416 10.96 -17.51 29.45
CA ASN A 416 10.64 -16.27 30.15
C ASN A 416 10.14 -15.18 29.21
N LEU A 417 9.28 -14.30 29.73
CA LEU A 417 8.75 -13.15 29.02
C LEU A 417 9.01 -11.89 29.83
N ASP A 418 9.77 -10.96 29.27
CA ASP A 418 10.03 -9.65 29.88
C ASP A 418 9.31 -8.56 29.07
N THR A 419 8.46 -7.79 29.73
CA THR A 419 7.72 -6.71 29.10
C THR A 419 7.92 -5.39 29.82
N LEU A 420 8.24 -4.34 29.06
CA LEU A 420 8.50 -3.00 29.59
C LEU A 420 7.66 -1.96 28.85
N ALA A 421 7.03 -1.05 29.60
CA ALA A 421 6.40 0.15 29.06
C ALA A 421 6.84 1.41 29.83
N HIS A 422 7.57 2.34 29.21
CA HIS A 422 7.99 3.56 29.94
C HIS A 422 6.79 4.48 30.23
N SER A 423 5.91 4.71 29.25
CA SER A 423 4.63 5.39 29.48
C SER A 423 3.52 4.72 28.68
N GLY A 424 2.55 4.10 29.35
CA GLY A 424 1.50 3.40 28.62
C GLY A 424 0.76 2.28 29.34
N THR A 425 0.22 1.36 28.56
CA THR A 425 -0.53 0.22 29.09
C THR A 425 0.09 -1.08 28.61
N ILE A 426 0.32 -2.01 29.55
CA ILE A 426 0.67 -3.41 29.27
C ILE A 426 -0.56 -4.26 29.56
N LYS A 427 -1.02 -5.01 28.56
CA LYS A 427 -2.03 -6.06 28.69
C LYS A 427 -1.45 -7.37 28.21
N LEU A 428 -1.32 -8.33 29.10
CA LEU A 428 -0.90 -9.69 28.78
C LEU A 428 -2.07 -10.63 29.05
N ALA A 429 -2.29 -11.56 28.14
CA ALA A 429 -3.24 -12.63 28.29
C ALA A 429 -2.56 -13.96 27.98
N PHE A 430 -2.82 -14.96 28.79
CA PHE A 430 -2.27 -16.29 28.61
C PHE A 430 -3.37 -17.33 28.43
N ALA A 431 -3.10 -18.38 27.67
CA ALA A 431 -4.00 -19.54 27.62
C ALA A 431 -4.09 -20.22 29.00
N PRO A 432 -5.23 -20.86 29.35
CA PRO A 432 -5.48 -21.37 30.71
C PRO A 432 -4.49 -22.45 31.19
N ASP A 433 -3.79 -23.11 30.27
CA ASP A 433 -2.81 -24.17 30.51
C ASP A 433 -1.37 -23.66 30.59
N VAL A 434 -1.15 -22.35 30.50
CA VAL A 434 0.16 -21.73 30.69
C VAL A 434 0.40 -21.45 32.17
N PHE A 435 1.38 -22.11 32.76
CA PHE A 435 1.78 -21.91 34.16
C PHE A 435 3.05 -21.06 34.24
N TYR A 436 3.03 -20.06 35.10
CA TYR A 436 4.11 -19.07 35.21
C TYR A 436 4.17 -18.42 36.58
N ASN A 437 5.38 -18.03 36.98
CA ASN A 437 5.62 -17.04 38.02
C ASN A 437 5.51 -15.65 37.40
N PHE A 438 5.07 -14.66 38.17
CA PHE A 438 4.99 -13.28 37.69
C PHE A 438 5.58 -12.28 38.68
N ASP A 439 6.14 -11.20 38.11
CA ASP A 439 6.56 -9.98 38.81
C ASP A 439 6.03 -8.78 38.01
N LEU A 440 5.10 -8.04 38.62
CA LEU A 440 4.36 -6.95 37.99
C LEU A 440 4.55 -5.66 38.78
N GLU A 441 5.21 -4.67 38.19
CA GLU A 441 5.51 -3.40 38.85
C GLU A 441 5.12 -2.19 37.99
N ALA A 442 4.35 -1.27 38.56
CA ALA A 442 4.11 0.05 37.98
C ALA A 442 4.57 1.14 38.96
N LYS A 443 5.64 1.88 38.65
CA LYS A 443 6.17 2.93 39.57
C LYS A 443 5.12 4.00 39.86
N SER A 444 4.34 4.37 38.85
CA SER A 444 3.19 5.25 38.98
C SER A 444 2.00 4.68 38.20
N GLY A 445 1.03 4.11 38.91
CA GLY A 445 -0.21 3.62 38.31
C GLY A 445 -0.81 2.41 39.00
N LYS A 446 -1.47 1.55 38.21
CA LYS A 446 -2.24 0.41 38.74
C LYS A 446 -1.80 -0.89 38.09
N VAL A 447 -1.58 -1.90 38.93
CA VAL A 447 -1.36 -3.29 38.52
C VAL A 447 -2.62 -4.10 38.80
N SER A 448 -3.03 -4.91 37.83
CA SER A 448 -4.04 -5.97 37.97
C SER A 448 -3.39 -7.29 37.59
N GLY A 449 -3.28 -8.22 38.54
CA GLY A 449 -2.72 -9.54 38.31
C GLY A 449 -3.77 -10.54 37.80
N PRO A 450 -3.33 -11.75 37.42
CA PRO A 450 -4.21 -12.78 36.88
C PRO A 450 -5.21 -13.32 37.91
N ALA A 451 -6.37 -13.77 37.42
CA ALA A 451 -7.38 -14.39 38.27
C ALA A 451 -6.94 -15.79 38.69
N GLY A 452 -7.17 -16.16 39.95
CA GLY A 452 -6.82 -17.49 40.46
C GLY A 452 -5.33 -17.71 40.76
N ALA A 453 -4.51 -16.65 40.71
CA ALA A 453 -3.12 -16.71 41.16
C ALA A 453 -3.01 -16.87 42.68
N ILE A 454 -1.90 -17.48 43.10
CA ILE A 454 -1.40 -17.45 44.47
C ILE A 454 -0.44 -16.27 44.54
N TYR A 455 -0.82 -15.23 45.28
CA TYR A 455 -0.03 -14.00 45.43
C TYR A 455 0.91 -14.11 46.62
N ASP A 456 2.18 -13.74 46.41
CA ASP A 456 3.15 -13.52 47.48
C ASP A 456 3.00 -12.08 48.01
N HIS A 457 2.88 -11.11 47.11
CA HIS A 457 2.50 -9.72 47.40
C HIS A 457 1.35 -9.26 46.50
N ASP A 458 0.41 -8.54 47.10
CA ASP A 458 -0.78 -8.00 46.44
C ASP A 458 -0.99 -6.52 46.81
N GLN A 459 -0.20 -5.62 46.21
CA GLN A 459 -0.29 -4.18 46.40
C GLN A 459 -0.83 -3.48 45.15
N MET A 460 -1.23 -2.21 45.26
CA MET A 460 -1.83 -1.47 44.15
C MET A 460 -0.89 -1.32 42.94
N SER A 461 0.39 -1.08 43.21
CA SER A 461 1.43 -0.80 42.21
C SER A 461 2.42 -1.95 42.01
N PHE A 462 2.33 -3.01 42.81
CA PHE A 462 3.25 -4.14 42.79
C PHE A 462 2.51 -5.44 43.14
N LYS A 463 2.67 -6.46 42.30
CA LYS A 463 2.14 -7.81 42.55
C LYS A 463 3.10 -8.86 42.02
N ASP A 464 3.33 -9.90 42.80
CA ASP A 464 4.10 -11.07 42.41
C ASP A 464 3.43 -12.36 42.93
N GLY A 465 3.82 -13.49 42.36
CA GLY A 465 3.27 -14.79 42.72
C GLY A 465 3.28 -15.77 41.55
N ALA A 466 2.33 -16.70 41.56
CA ALA A 466 2.28 -17.83 40.63
C ALA A 466 0.87 -18.13 40.11
N VAL A 467 0.81 -18.63 38.88
CA VAL A 467 -0.37 -19.24 38.24
C VAL A 467 -0.06 -20.69 37.90
N GLY A 468 -0.94 -21.60 38.32
CA GLY A 468 -0.80 -23.04 38.05
C GLY A 468 0.05 -23.80 39.08
N GLU A 469 0.33 -25.07 38.78
CA GLU A 469 1.15 -25.94 39.61
C GLU A 469 2.59 -26.02 39.09
N ASP A 470 3.57 -25.87 39.98
CA ASP A 470 5.03 -25.94 39.70
C ASP A 470 5.49 -25.11 38.47
N PRO A 471 5.22 -23.79 38.43
CA PRO A 471 5.62 -22.96 37.29
C PRO A 471 7.15 -22.79 37.21
N HIS A 472 7.68 -22.96 36.00
CA HIS A 472 9.12 -22.76 35.71
C HIS A 472 9.41 -21.55 34.82
N ILE A 473 8.38 -20.94 34.24
CA ILE A 473 8.48 -19.75 33.38
C ILE A 473 8.27 -18.50 34.24
N TYR A 474 9.03 -17.45 33.98
CA TYR A 474 8.85 -16.14 34.62
C TYR A 474 8.30 -15.12 33.62
N VAL A 475 7.27 -14.39 34.06
CA VAL A 475 6.66 -13.27 33.34
C VAL A 475 6.91 -11.98 34.12
N THR A 476 7.73 -11.10 33.57
CA THR A 476 7.98 -9.77 34.13
C THR A 476 7.18 -8.74 33.33
N ALA A 477 6.47 -7.85 34.03
CA ALA A 477 5.89 -6.67 33.41
C ALA A 477 6.17 -5.43 34.25
N ALA A 478 6.89 -4.47 33.67
CA ALA A 478 7.26 -3.24 34.35
C ALA A 478 6.80 -1.99 33.59
N ALA A 479 6.27 -1.01 34.31
CA ALA A 479 5.92 0.30 33.75
C ALA A 479 6.37 1.47 34.64
N ASP A 480 6.94 2.52 34.05
CA ASP A 480 7.28 3.73 34.82
C ASP A 480 6.03 4.57 35.12
N SER A 481 5.14 4.71 34.14
CA SER A 481 3.83 5.34 34.31
C SER A 481 2.76 4.63 33.50
N GLY A 482 1.70 4.14 34.17
CA GLY A 482 0.50 3.63 33.52
C GLY A 482 -0.11 2.37 34.13
N THR A 483 -0.73 1.52 33.31
CA THR A 483 -1.52 0.38 33.80
C THR A 483 -0.95 -0.93 33.30
N ILE A 484 -0.82 -1.90 34.21
CA ILE A 484 -0.47 -3.28 33.89
C ILE A 484 -1.69 -4.15 34.17
N THR A 485 -2.06 -4.99 33.22
CA THR A 485 -3.11 -6.00 33.39
C THR A 485 -2.62 -7.32 32.84
N VAL A 486 -2.56 -8.33 33.70
CA VAL A 486 -2.29 -9.70 33.31
C VAL A 486 -3.54 -10.53 33.57
N ARG A 487 -3.95 -11.37 32.62
CA ARG A 487 -5.17 -12.18 32.70
C ARG A 487 -4.98 -13.60 32.24
#